data_AF-A0A1I5CS91-F1
#
_entry.id   AF-A0A1I5CS91-F1
#
_cell.length_a   1.000
_cell.length_b   1.000
_cell.length_c   1.000
_cell.angle_alpha   90.00
_cell.angle_beta   90.00
_cell.angle_gamma   90.00
#
_symmetry.space_group_name_H-M   'P 1'
#
loop_
_entity.id
_entity.type
_entity.pdbx_description
1 polymer ?
#
loop_
_entity_poly.entity_id
_entity_poly.type
_entity_poly.pdbx_seq_one_letter_code
_entity_poly.pdbx_strand_id
1 'polypeptide(L)'
;MSRSSESTPSLRVLKLSTKSEKSRKMWAEQKVGFHRTGVRAFHHPAVGEFELTFQAMHLPGDQSLTLFAYPAEPGTPAADALKLALVTGLKHYLGPFEAYAAGEMPDTPFREEAARLDTPNFYYAQEDELFAAAALQGFTWSVHRSHTVIGHAVGNAMNMGLTIAVQATLAKHLDLPFAFPGSAAQWNGLTDMTDAGVLAEQMVWAATETAGRNEAFNIVNGDVFRWRWMWPRLADLLGVPAEQVIGFEKRARPLEVQMAEHVHHWPAIATEYGLVESDISRLASWWHTDADLGREMEVVTDMGKSRAAGFLSFRRTDQAFAELFDRYRADRLIP
;
A
#
# COMPACT_ATOMS: atom_id res chain seq x y z
N MET A 1 5.98 -45.90 -2.25
CA MET A 1 4.64 -46.10 -1.66
C MET A 1 3.74 -44.99 -2.18
N SER A 2 2.68 -45.33 -2.91
CA SER A 2 1.85 -44.39 -3.65
C SER A 2 0.78 -43.73 -2.76
N ARG A 3 0.47 -42.46 -3.04
CA ARG A 3 -0.61 -41.71 -2.38
C ARG A 3 -1.96 -42.15 -2.98
N SER A 4 -2.90 -42.60 -2.15
CA SER A 4 -4.27 -42.96 -2.52
C SER A 4 -5.17 -41.72 -2.63
N SER A 5 -6.02 -41.72 -3.65
CA SER A 5 -6.89 -40.64 -4.13
C SER A 5 -8.26 -40.59 -3.45
N GLU A 6 -8.38 -40.00 -2.26
CA GLU A 6 -9.69 -39.83 -1.58
C GLU A 6 -9.95 -38.40 -1.09
N SER A 7 -10.03 -37.41 -2.00
CA SER A 7 -10.43 -36.05 -1.58
C SER A 7 -11.09 -35.21 -2.67
N THR A 8 -12.11 -35.72 -3.35
CA THR A 8 -12.94 -34.91 -4.26
C THR A 8 -14.23 -34.43 -3.54
N PRO A 9 -14.63 -33.14 -3.64
CA PRO A 9 -15.83 -32.56 -3.01
C PRO A 9 -17.15 -33.31 -3.31
N SER A 10 -17.24 -33.93 -4.48
CA SER A 10 -18.36 -34.78 -4.93
C SER A 10 -18.65 -35.95 -3.98
N LEU A 11 -17.63 -36.54 -3.33
CA LEU A 11 -17.80 -37.62 -2.36
C LEU A 11 -18.37 -37.13 -1.01
N ARG A 12 -18.20 -35.85 -0.65
CA ARG A 12 -18.76 -35.28 0.58
C ARG A 12 -20.26 -34.97 0.45
N VAL A 13 -20.67 -34.50 -0.73
CA VAL A 13 -22.10 -34.26 -1.04
C VAL A 13 -22.88 -35.58 -1.10
N LEU A 14 -22.29 -36.64 -1.65
CA LEU A 14 -22.90 -37.99 -1.67
C LEU A 14 -23.02 -38.62 -0.26
N LYS A 15 -22.08 -38.33 0.65
CA LYS A 15 -22.12 -38.77 2.05
C LYS A 15 -23.19 -38.03 2.87
N LEU A 16 -23.52 -36.79 2.51
CA LEU A 16 -24.60 -36.01 3.15
C LEU A 16 -25.99 -36.48 2.72
N SER A 17 -26.15 -36.86 1.44
CA SER A 17 -27.43 -37.39 0.93
C SER A 17 -27.76 -38.81 1.41
N THR A 18 -26.78 -39.59 1.86
CA THR A 18 -27.00 -40.97 2.34
C THR A 18 -27.33 -41.07 3.83
N LYS A 19 -26.98 -40.07 4.65
CA LYS A 19 -27.13 -40.11 6.12
C LYS A 19 -28.27 -39.26 6.70
N SER A 20 -28.88 -38.38 5.90
CA SER A 20 -29.95 -37.47 6.35
C SER A 20 -31.22 -37.66 5.53
N GLU A 21 -32.26 -38.19 6.16
CA GLU A 21 -33.58 -38.36 5.56
C GLU A 21 -34.21 -37.02 5.18
N LYS A 22 -33.94 -35.97 5.97
CA LYS A 22 -34.33 -34.58 5.69
C LYS A 22 -33.65 -34.03 4.43
N SER A 23 -32.36 -34.30 4.25
CA SER A 23 -31.61 -33.87 3.06
C SER A 23 -32.05 -34.62 1.80
N ARG A 24 -32.40 -35.92 1.91
CA ARG A 24 -33.00 -36.67 0.78
C ARG A 24 -34.33 -36.11 0.36
N LYS A 25 -35.19 -35.76 1.33
CA LYS A 25 -36.49 -35.18 1.05
C LYS A 25 -36.37 -33.82 0.34
N MET A 26 -35.48 -32.95 0.82
CA MET A 26 -35.22 -31.64 0.20
C MET A 26 -34.57 -31.74 -1.19
N TRP A 27 -33.70 -32.73 -1.41
CA TRP A 27 -33.07 -32.98 -2.72
C TRP A 27 -34.05 -33.59 -3.74
N ALA A 28 -34.92 -34.51 -3.29
CA ALA A 28 -35.96 -35.14 -4.11
C ALA A 28 -37.10 -34.18 -4.46
N GLU A 29 -37.37 -33.18 -3.61
CA GLU A 29 -38.40 -32.18 -3.87
C GLU A 29 -37.98 -31.14 -4.93
N GLN A 30 -36.69 -31.03 -5.28
CA GLN A 30 -36.14 -30.05 -6.26
C GLN A 30 -36.81 -28.66 -6.24
N LYS A 31 -37.24 -28.19 -5.06
CA LYS A 31 -37.81 -26.85 -4.89
C LYS A 31 -36.70 -25.81 -4.82
N VAL A 32 -35.84 -25.77 -5.84
CA VAL A 32 -34.92 -24.66 -6.06
C VAL A 32 -35.68 -23.64 -6.91
N GLY A 33 -36.35 -22.70 -6.25
CA GLY A 33 -36.96 -21.57 -6.94
C GLY A 33 -35.84 -20.73 -7.58
N PHE A 34 -35.87 -20.53 -8.88
CA PHE A 34 -34.99 -19.59 -9.56
C PHE A 34 -35.44 -18.17 -9.21
N HIS A 35 -34.80 -17.57 -8.21
CA HIS A 35 -35.05 -16.17 -7.84
C HIS A 35 -34.27 -15.30 -8.82
N ARG A 36 -34.99 -14.64 -9.74
CA ARG A 36 -34.40 -13.73 -10.73
C ARG A 36 -33.91 -12.43 -10.11
N THR A 37 -34.49 -12.04 -8.99
CA THR A 37 -34.07 -10.89 -8.18
C THR A 37 -34.21 -11.24 -6.70
N GLY A 38 -33.48 -10.54 -5.84
CA GLY A 38 -33.62 -10.67 -4.39
C GLY A 38 -32.58 -9.86 -3.63
N VAL A 39 -32.52 -10.06 -2.33
CA VAL A 39 -31.52 -9.43 -1.45
C VAL A 39 -30.64 -10.55 -0.88
N ARG A 40 -29.34 -10.31 -0.81
CA ARG A 40 -28.35 -11.26 -0.29
C ARG A 40 -27.52 -10.58 0.79
N ALA A 41 -27.55 -11.15 1.98
CA ALA A 41 -26.73 -10.73 3.10
C ALA A 41 -25.30 -11.26 2.96
N PHE A 42 -24.33 -10.39 3.22
CA PHE A 42 -22.90 -10.63 3.26
C PHE A 42 -22.38 -10.24 4.64
N HIS A 43 -21.35 -10.91 5.12
CA HIS A 43 -20.64 -10.56 6.34
C HIS A 43 -19.15 -10.42 6.01
N HIS A 44 -18.61 -9.20 6.16
CA HIS A 44 -17.20 -8.90 5.93
C HIS A 44 -16.53 -8.44 7.23
N PRO A 45 -15.36 -8.98 7.62
CA PRO A 45 -14.73 -8.71 8.93
C PRO A 45 -14.47 -7.24 9.27
N ALA A 46 -14.25 -6.39 8.27
CA ALA A 46 -13.96 -4.97 8.46
C ALA A 46 -15.18 -4.05 8.26
N VAL A 47 -16.24 -4.54 7.61
CA VAL A 47 -17.38 -3.70 7.17
C VAL A 47 -18.69 -4.17 7.81
N GLY A 48 -18.68 -5.31 8.51
CA GLY A 48 -19.85 -5.88 9.17
C GLY A 48 -20.80 -6.59 8.20
N GLU A 49 -22.06 -6.68 8.61
CA GLU A 49 -23.13 -7.23 7.77
C GLU A 49 -23.66 -6.17 6.79
N PHE A 50 -23.81 -6.53 5.52
CA PHE A 50 -24.45 -5.69 4.52
C PHE A 50 -25.24 -6.52 3.51
N GLU A 51 -26.24 -5.90 2.90
CA GLU A 51 -27.19 -6.56 2.00
C GLU A 51 -27.10 -5.98 0.59
N LEU A 52 -26.71 -6.79 -0.39
CA LEU A 52 -26.78 -6.38 -1.80
C LEU A 52 -28.05 -6.91 -2.42
N THR A 53 -28.71 -6.09 -3.23
CA THR A 53 -29.68 -6.64 -4.17
C THR A 53 -28.94 -7.51 -5.17
N PHE A 54 -29.59 -8.52 -5.73
CA PHE A 54 -29.02 -9.31 -6.80
C PHE A 54 -30.01 -9.46 -7.94
N GLN A 55 -29.46 -9.54 -9.15
CA GLN A 55 -30.18 -9.86 -10.37
C GLN A 55 -29.49 -11.06 -11.03
N ALA A 56 -30.27 -12.10 -11.31
CA ALA A 56 -29.81 -13.30 -11.98
C ALA A 56 -30.36 -13.32 -13.41
N MET A 57 -29.46 -13.39 -14.40
CA MET A 57 -29.82 -13.40 -15.82
C MET A 57 -29.13 -14.54 -16.56
N HIS A 58 -29.86 -15.22 -17.45
CA HIS A 58 -29.29 -16.24 -18.34
C HIS A 58 -28.61 -15.57 -19.53
N LEU A 59 -27.46 -16.12 -19.94
CA LEU A 59 -26.74 -15.60 -21.10
C LEU A 59 -27.45 -16.03 -22.40
N PRO A 60 -27.66 -15.14 -23.38
CA PRO A 60 -28.41 -15.46 -24.61
C PRO A 60 -27.80 -16.61 -25.42
N GLY A 61 -26.48 -16.79 -25.37
CA GLY A 61 -25.75 -17.81 -26.11
C GLY A 61 -25.59 -19.15 -25.38
N ASP A 62 -25.85 -19.20 -24.08
CA ASP A 62 -25.77 -20.43 -23.29
C ASP A 62 -26.65 -20.31 -22.02
N GLN A 63 -27.83 -20.94 -22.07
CA GLN A 63 -28.79 -20.91 -20.97
C GLN A 63 -28.38 -21.77 -19.77
N SER A 64 -27.30 -22.56 -19.89
CA SER A 64 -26.72 -23.29 -18.76
C SER A 64 -25.90 -22.39 -17.83
N LEU A 65 -25.56 -21.18 -18.28
CA LEU A 65 -24.83 -20.17 -17.50
C LEU A 65 -25.80 -19.09 -16.98
N THR A 66 -25.57 -18.66 -15.74
CA THR A 66 -26.33 -17.58 -15.08
C THR A 66 -25.36 -16.55 -14.53
N LEU A 67 -25.48 -15.30 -14.99
CA LEU A 67 -24.77 -14.16 -14.44
C LEU A 67 -25.57 -13.60 -13.26
N PHE A 68 -24.91 -13.44 -12.10
CA PHE A 68 -25.47 -12.76 -10.94
C PHE A 68 -24.79 -11.39 -10.81
N ALA A 69 -25.56 -10.32 -10.99
CA ALA A 69 -25.13 -8.96 -10.68
C ALA A 69 -25.60 -8.59 -9.28
N TYR A 70 -24.74 -7.97 -8.47
CA TYR A 70 -25.06 -7.58 -7.09
C TYR A 70 -24.98 -6.05 -6.89
N PRO A 71 -25.97 -5.27 -7.35
CA PRO A 71 -25.96 -3.83 -7.15
C PRO A 71 -26.32 -3.45 -5.71
N ALA A 72 -25.67 -2.39 -5.21
CA ALA A 72 -26.08 -1.71 -3.98
C ALA A 72 -26.87 -0.45 -4.34
N GLU A 73 -28.00 -0.22 -3.67
CA GLU A 73 -28.76 1.01 -3.83
C GLU A 73 -27.96 2.21 -3.29
N PRO A 74 -27.80 3.30 -4.07
CA PRO A 74 -27.05 4.48 -3.63
C PRO A 74 -27.59 5.04 -2.30
N GLY A 75 -26.67 5.42 -1.40
CA GLY A 75 -27.02 5.96 -0.08
C GLY A 75 -27.42 4.91 0.97
N THR A 76 -27.31 3.61 0.66
CA THR A 76 -27.51 2.52 1.64
C THR A 76 -26.20 2.06 2.28
N PRO A 77 -26.24 1.40 3.46
CA PRO A 77 -25.05 0.80 4.08
C PRO A 77 -24.32 -0.21 3.17
N ALA A 78 -25.03 -0.84 2.25
CA ALA A 78 -24.42 -1.76 1.30
C ALA A 78 -23.66 -1.04 0.18
N ALA A 79 -24.10 0.15 -0.21
CA ALA A 79 -23.32 1.02 -1.09
C ALA A 79 -22.11 1.61 -0.37
N ASP A 80 -22.25 1.90 0.93
CA ASP A 80 -21.11 2.23 1.78
C ASP A 80 -20.09 1.08 1.87
N ALA A 81 -20.57 -0.18 1.88
CA ALA A 81 -19.71 -1.35 1.88
C ALA A 81 -18.99 -1.61 0.54
N LEU A 82 -19.48 -1.02 -0.56
CA LEU A 82 -18.84 -1.06 -1.88
C LEU A 82 -17.92 0.14 -2.14
N LYS A 83 -17.62 0.98 -1.14
CA LYS A 83 -16.71 2.11 -1.28
C LYS A 83 -15.35 1.67 -1.80
N LEU A 84 -14.90 2.33 -2.87
CA LEU A 84 -13.59 2.08 -3.46
C LEU A 84 -12.61 3.18 -3.04
N ALA A 85 -11.59 2.78 -2.29
CA ALA A 85 -10.46 3.64 -1.95
C ALA A 85 -9.30 3.37 -2.94
N LEU A 86 -8.92 4.39 -3.72
CA LEU A 86 -7.79 4.33 -4.63
C LEU A 86 -6.58 5.00 -4.00
N VAL A 87 -5.48 4.28 -3.86
CA VAL A 87 -4.19 4.85 -3.42
C VAL A 87 -3.36 5.20 -4.65
N THR A 88 -2.94 6.45 -4.75
CA THR A 88 -1.99 6.94 -5.77
C THR A 88 -0.72 7.44 -5.09
N GLY A 89 -0.39 8.73 -5.21
CA GLY A 89 0.75 9.34 -4.53
C GLY A 89 1.17 10.68 -5.12
N LEU A 90 2.27 11.24 -4.61
CA LEU A 90 2.73 12.57 -5.04
C LEU A 90 3.20 12.66 -6.50
N LYS A 91 3.36 11.53 -7.20
CA LYS A 91 3.52 11.55 -8.66
C LYS A 91 2.30 12.16 -9.38
N HIS A 92 1.16 12.31 -8.70
CA HIS A 92 0.05 13.12 -9.20
C HIS A 92 0.49 14.57 -9.47
N TYR A 93 1.31 15.13 -8.57
CA TYR A 93 1.80 16.50 -8.67
C TYR A 93 3.12 16.60 -9.41
N LEU A 94 3.99 15.59 -9.24
CA LEU A 94 5.35 15.60 -9.77
C LEU A 94 5.48 14.98 -11.18
N GLY A 95 4.48 14.22 -11.64
CA GLY A 95 4.58 13.40 -12.84
C GLY A 95 5.40 12.11 -12.65
N PRO A 96 5.68 11.37 -13.74
CA PRO A 96 6.53 10.19 -13.70
C PRO A 96 8.00 10.56 -13.40
N PHE A 97 8.82 9.60 -12.97
CA PHE A 97 10.21 9.85 -12.57
C PHE A 97 11.04 10.49 -13.70
N GLU A 98 10.75 10.14 -14.95
CA GLU A 98 11.40 10.66 -16.14
C GLU A 98 11.09 12.15 -16.38
N ALA A 99 9.96 12.64 -15.87
CA ALA A 99 9.54 14.04 -15.99
C ALA A 99 10.19 14.97 -14.96
N TYR A 100 10.78 14.44 -13.88
CA TYR A 100 11.40 15.24 -12.82
C TYR A 100 12.56 16.10 -13.33
N ALA A 101 13.19 15.70 -14.43
CA ALA A 101 14.30 16.42 -15.04
C ALA A 101 13.88 17.40 -16.16
N ALA A 102 12.61 17.43 -16.56
CA ALA A 102 12.17 18.01 -17.84
C ALA A 102 11.18 19.18 -17.74
N GLY A 103 10.71 19.56 -16.54
CA GLY A 103 9.64 20.55 -16.37
C GLY A 103 9.84 21.56 -15.25
N GLU A 104 8.92 22.53 -15.15
CA GLU A 104 8.77 23.39 -13.97
C GLU A 104 8.36 22.51 -12.78
N MET A 105 9.19 22.49 -11.73
CA MET A 105 8.88 21.76 -10.51
C MET A 105 7.69 22.42 -9.83
N PRO A 106 6.62 21.68 -9.48
CA PRO A 106 5.47 22.26 -8.83
C PRO A 106 5.85 22.78 -7.44
N ASP A 107 5.28 23.93 -7.06
CA ASP A 107 5.55 24.54 -5.77
C ASP A 107 4.96 23.68 -4.63
N THR A 108 5.64 23.69 -3.49
CA THR A 108 5.22 22.93 -2.30
C THR A 108 4.79 23.90 -1.18
N PRO A 109 3.82 23.54 -0.33
CA PRO A 109 3.21 22.22 -0.17
C PRO A 109 2.23 21.85 -1.28
N PHE A 110 2.25 20.58 -1.70
CA PHE A 110 1.29 20.06 -2.66
C PHE A 110 -0.12 20.09 -2.08
N ARG A 111 -1.08 20.49 -2.91
CA ARG A 111 -2.49 20.62 -2.53
C ARG A 111 -3.39 19.93 -3.54
N GLU A 112 -4.50 19.40 -3.08
CA GLU A 112 -5.41 18.60 -3.88
C GLU A 112 -6.08 19.39 -5.02
N GLU A 113 -6.13 20.73 -4.92
CA GLU A 113 -6.65 21.62 -5.97
C GLU A 113 -5.66 21.84 -7.13
N ALA A 114 -4.42 21.37 -7.01
CA ALA A 114 -3.44 21.46 -8.09
C ALA A 114 -3.96 20.76 -9.35
N ALA A 115 -3.82 21.43 -10.50
CA ALA A 115 -4.21 20.85 -11.78
C ALA A 115 -3.31 19.65 -12.14
N ARG A 116 -3.88 18.70 -12.88
CA ARG A 116 -3.10 17.61 -13.49
C ARG A 116 -2.05 18.20 -14.43
N LEU A 117 -0.85 17.62 -14.42
CA LEU A 117 0.20 17.97 -15.37
C LEU A 117 -0.14 17.53 -16.80
N ASP A 118 0.36 18.25 -17.79
CA ASP A 118 0.29 17.87 -19.21
C ASP A 118 1.33 16.80 -19.57
N THR A 119 1.34 15.70 -18.81
CA THR A 119 2.27 14.59 -18.98
C THR A 119 1.53 13.27 -18.72
N PRO A 120 1.79 12.22 -19.52
CA PRO A 120 1.18 10.92 -19.29
C PRO A 120 1.47 10.40 -17.87
N ASN A 121 0.40 10.14 -17.12
CA ASN A 121 0.49 9.63 -15.75
C ASN A 121 -0.63 8.62 -15.52
N PHE A 122 -0.26 7.40 -15.15
CA PHE A 122 -1.23 6.32 -14.95
C PHE A 122 -2.19 6.61 -13.78
N TYR A 123 -1.82 7.49 -12.84
CA TYR A 123 -2.74 7.95 -11.79
C TYR A 123 -3.96 8.67 -12.36
N TYR A 124 -3.80 9.46 -13.42
CA TYR A 124 -4.92 10.16 -14.04
C TYR A 124 -5.88 9.19 -14.71
N ALA A 125 -5.34 8.18 -15.41
CA ALA A 125 -6.15 7.12 -16.01
C ALA A 125 -6.90 6.30 -14.94
N GLN A 126 -6.25 5.97 -13.81
CA GLN A 126 -6.91 5.29 -12.69
C GLN A 126 -8.04 6.13 -12.07
N GLU A 127 -7.81 7.42 -11.86
CA GLU A 127 -8.83 8.36 -11.37
C GLU A 127 -10.00 8.45 -12.35
N ASP A 128 -9.74 8.58 -13.66
CA ASP A 128 -10.78 8.72 -14.68
C ASP A 128 -11.68 7.47 -14.76
N GLU A 129 -11.08 6.27 -14.74
CA GLU A 129 -11.83 5.00 -14.70
C GLU A 129 -12.64 4.85 -13.41
N LEU A 130 -12.06 5.25 -12.27
CA LEU A 130 -12.76 5.24 -10.98
C LEU A 130 -13.99 6.16 -11.01
N PHE A 131 -13.83 7.39 -11.49
CA PHE A 131 -14.91 8.37 -11.53
C PHE A 131 -16.00 7.95 -12.51
N ALA A 132 -15.63 7.43 -13.69
CA ALA A 132 -16.58 6.91 -14.66
C ALA A 132 -17.37 5.71 -14.12
N ALA A 133 -16.68 4.75 -13.48
CA ALA A 133 -17.32 3.59 -12.87
C ALA A 133 -18.26 3.98 -11.73
N ALA A 134 -17.84 4.91 -10.86
CA ALA A 134 -18.65 5.42 -9.76
C ALA A 134 -19.91 6.13 -10.27
N ALA A 135 -19.78 6.99 -11.29
CA ALA A 135 -20.91 7.68 -11.90
C ALA A 135 -21.91 6.71 -12.55
N LEU A 136 -21.42 5.63 -13.17
CA LEU A 136 -22.26 4.62 -13.82
C LEU A 136 -22.99 3.71 -12.82
N GLN A 137 -22.32 3.34 -11.72
CA GLN A 137 -22.79 2.31 -10.80
C GLN A 137 -23.34 2.85 -9.47
N GLY A 138 -23.18 4.14 -9.20
CA GLY A 138 -23.77 4.81 -8.04
C GLY A 138 -23.06 4.56 -6.70
N PHE A 139 -21.84 4.00 -6.70
CA PHE A 139 -21.01 3.88 -5.50
C PHE A 139 -20.19 5.16 -5.27
N THR A 140 -19.76 5.40 -4.02
CA THR A 140 -18.87 6.52 -3.67
C THR A 140 -17.42 6.09 -3.64
N TRP A 141 -16.51 7.02 -3.92
CA TRP A 141 -15.07 6.76 -4.01
C TRP A 141 -14.26 7.68 -3.10
N SER A 142 -13.01 7.33 -2.85
CA SER A 142 -12.00 8.24 -2.28
C SER A 142 -10.65 8.00 -2.94
N VAL A 143 -9.85 9.06 -3.14
CA VAL A 143 -8.47 8.96 -3.66
C VAL A 143 -7.50 9.41 -2.58
N HIS A 144 -6.45 8.65 -2.33
CA HIS A 144 -5.46 8.89 -1.28
C HIS A 144 -4.07 9.08 -1.91
N ARG A 145 -3.55 10.31 -1.85
CA ARG A 145 -2.28 10.72 -2.47
C ARG A 145 -1.19 10.77 -1.41
N SER A 146 -0.54 9.64 -1.16
CA SER A 146 0.55 9.52 -0.17
C SER A 146 1.89 10.09 -0.67
N HIS A 147 2.71 10.59 0.26
CA HIS A 147 4.16 10.67 0.07
C HIS A 147 4.76 9.24 0.03
N THR A 148 6.09 9.14 -0.08
CA THR A 148 6.86 7.92 0.20
C THR A 148 6.31 7.20 1.42
N VAL A 149 5.77 6.01 1.18
CA VAL A 149 5.16 5.19 2.21
C VAL A 149 6.23 4.37 2.92
N ILE A 150 6.27 4.44 4.25
CA ILE A 150 7.01 3.52 5.10
C ILE A 150 6.04 2.51 5.67
N GLY A 151 6.37 1.22 5.52
CA GLY A 151 5.47 0.17 5.95
C GLY A 151 6.05 -1.22 5.74
N HIS A 152 5.42 -2.19 6.38
CA HIS A 152 5.87 -3.57 6.37
C HIS A 152 5.35 -4.32 5.14
N ALA A 153 6.18 -4.45 4.10
CA ALA A 153 5.88 -5.25 2.91
C ALA A 153 7.16 -5.84 2.28
N VAL A 154 7.31 -7.17 2.35
CA VAL A 154 8.43 -7.93 1.74
C VAL A 154 8.11 -8.25 0.28
N GLY A 155 9.08 -8.09 -0.61
CA GLY A 155 8.91 -8.26 -2.05
C GLY A 155 8.18 -7.11 -2.74
N ASN A 156 7.91 -6.01 -2.01
CA ASN A 156 7.37 -4.79 -2.60
C ASN A 156 8.46 -4.08 -3.42
N ALA A 157 8.09 -3.53 -4.58
CA ALA A 157 9.02 -2.86 -5.49
C ALA A 157 9.57 -1.52 -4.95
N MET A 158 8.89 -0.92 -3.96
CA MET A 158 9.19 0.41 -3.42
C MET A 158 9.09 0.39 -1.89
N ASN A 159 10.20 0.06 -1.21
CA ASN A 159 10.24 0.00 0.26
C ASN A 159 11.50 0.67 0.82
N MET A 160 11.43 1.98 1.05
CA MET A 160 12.55 2.76 1.61
C MET A 160 12.95 2.28 3.01
N GLY A 161 11.99 1.98 3.88
CA GLY A 161 12.27 1.58 5.25
C GLY A 161 13.11 0.30 5.33
N LEU A 162 12.72 -0.75 4.60
CA LEU A 162 13.46 -2.01 4.58
C LEU A 162 14.80 -1.85 3.85
N THR A 163 14.84 -1.06 2.77
CA THR A 163 16.07 -0.76 2.03
C THR A 163 17.13 -0.12 2.94
N ILE A 164 16.76 0.88 3.74
CA ILE A 164 17.67 1.53 4.70
C ILE A 164 18.12 0.55 5.79
N ALA A 165 17.21 -0.29 6.29
CA ALA A 165 17.54 -1.28 7.32
C ALA A 165 18.52 -2.36 6.82
N VAL A 166 18.38 -2.80 5.56
CA VAL A 166 19.33 -3.71 4.90
C VAL A 166 20.68 -3.02 4.68
N GLN A 167 20.70 -1.77 4.22
CA GLN A 167 21.95 -0.98 4.09
C GLN A 167 22.68 -0.89 5.44
N ALA A 168 21.95 -0.57 6.52
CA ALA A 168 22.53 -0.49 7.86
C ALA A 168 23.09 -1.83 8.34
N THR A 169 22.39 -2.93 8.04
CA THR A 169 22.85 -4.28 8.38
C THR A 169 24.15 -4.61 7.65
N LEU A 170 24.21 -4.36 6.34
CA LEU A 170 25.43 -4.54 5.54
C LEU A 170 26.57 -3.65 6.04
N ALA A 171 26.28 -2.37 6.32
CA ALA A 171 27.27 -1.42 6.81
C ALA A 171 27.89 -1.89 8.14
N LYS A 172 27.08 -2.33 9.09
CA LYS A 172 27.55 -2.86 10.37
C LYS A 172 28.36 -4.14 10.21
N HIS A 173 27.85 -5.09 9.42
CA HIS A 173 28.44 -6.42 9.31
C HIS A 173 29.77 -6.40 8.54
N LEU A 174 29.91 -5.50 7.56
CA LEU A 174 31.07 -5.40 6.68
C LEU A 174 32.00 -4.22 7.01
N ASP A 175 31.74 -3.51 8.11
CA ASP A 175 32.46 -2.30 8.53
C ASP A 175 32.54 -1.22 7.42
N LEU A 176 31.39 -0.94 6.79
CA LEU A 176 31.28 0.04 5.71
C LEU A 176 30.67 1.36 6.23
N PRO A 177 30.90 2.48 5.51
CA PRO A 177 30.18 3.71 5.78
C PRO A 177 28.67 3.56 5.58
N PHE A 178 27.88 3.97 6.57
CA PHE A 178 26.44 4.19 6.46
C PHE A 178 26.17 5.60 5.92
N ALA A 179 26.41 5.76 4.63
CA ALA A 179 26.38 7.04 3.93
C ALA A 179 24.99 7.42 3.42
N PHE A 180 24.55 8.65 3.72
CA PHE A 180 23.35 9.24 3.12
C PHE A 180 23.49 9.26 1.59
N PRO A 181 22.51 8.71 0.85
CA PRO A 181 22.66 8.50 -0.59
C PRO A 181 22.22 9.68 -1.45
N GLY A 182 21.34 10.53 -0.90
CA GLY A 182 20.58 11.51 -1.64
C GLY A 182 21.30 12.81 -2.00
N SER A 183 20.52 13.77 -2.50
CA SER A 183 20.96 15.10 -2.91
C SER A 183 21.20 16.06 -1.74
N ALA A 184 21.83 17.20 -2.05
CA ALA A 184 21.96 18.31 -1.10
C ALA A 184 20.59 18.89 -0.72
N ALA A 185 19.65 18.93 -1.68
CA ALA A 185 18.30 19.43 -1.49
C ALA A 185 17.52 18.57 -0.50
N GLN A 186 17.54 17.24 -0.64
CA GLN A 186 16.86 16.34 0.29
C GLN A 186 17.55 16.31 1.66
N TRP A 187 18.88 16.36 1.72
CA TRP A 187 19.60 16.42 2.99
C TRP A 187 19.22 17.63 3.85
N ASN A 188 19.16 18.80 3.20
CA ASN A 188 18.96 20.07 3.87
C ASN A 188 17.51 20.50 3.93
N GLY A 189 16.65 20.02 3.03
CA GLY A 189 15.28 20.44 2.83
C GLY A 189 14.29 19.84 3.84
N LEU A 190 13.10 20.45 3.95
CA LEU A 190 11.97 19.88 4.67
C LEU A 190 11.34 18.76 3.82
N THR A 191 10.91 17.71 4.50
CA THR A 191 10.16 16.61 3.91
C THR A 191 9.17 16.05 4.93
N ASP A 192 8.04 15.55 4.44
CA ASP A 192 7.13 14.69 5.17
C ASP A 192 7.16 13.26 4.61
N MET A 193 6.52 12.33 5.29
CA MET A 193 6.41 10.93 4.86
C MET A 193 5.03 10.37 5.23
N THR A 194 4.70 9.20 4.69
CA THR A 194 3.44 8.52 4.99
C THR A 194 3.71 7.19 5.65
N ASP A 195 3.24 7.00 6.88
CA ASP A 195 3.14 5.69 7.52
C ASP A 195 1.99 4.88 6.89
N ALA A 196 2.23 3.60 6.63
CA ALA A 196 1.19 2.73 6.06
C ALA A 196 -0.04 2.60 6.98
N GLY A 197 0.14 2.71 8.29
CA GLY A 197 -0.94 2.73 9.27
C GLY A 197 -1.80 3.99 9.16
N VAL A 198 -1.20 5.18 9.12
CA VAL A 198 -1.97 6.44 8.96
C VAL A 198 -2.68 6.51 7.60
N LEU A 199 -2.08 5.95 6.54
CA LEU A 199 -2.73 5.77 5.25
C LEU A 199 -3.97 4.88 5.36
N ALA A 200 -3.85 3.72 6.00
CA ALA A 200 -4.98 2.81 6.22
C ALA A 200 -6.08 3.47 7.06
N GLU A 201 -5.71 4.23 8.10
CA GLU A 201 -6.67 5.00 8.90
C GLU A 201 -7.44 6.02 8.07
N GLN A 202 -6.78 6.74 7.15
CA GLN A 202 -7.48 7.69 6.28
C GLN A 202 -8.41 6.98 5.29
N MET A 203 -8.02 5.82 4.76
CA MET A 203 -8.88 5.01 3.89
C MET A 203 -10.14 4.54 4.65
N VAL A 204 -9.98 4.07 5.89
CA VAL A 204 -11.12 3.68 6.73
C VAL A 204 -11.99 4.89 7.05
N TRP A 205 -11.39 6.01 7.44
CA TRP A 205 -12.11 7.25 7.71
C TRP A 205 -12.93 7.70 6.51
N ALA A 206 -12.34 7.73 5.31
CA ALA A 206 -13.07 8.11 4.10
C ALA A 206 -14.16 7.10 3.73
N ALA A 207 -13.94 5.83 4.09
CA ALA A 207 -14.92 4.77 3.94
C ALA A 207 -16.06 4.84 4.97
N THR A 208 -15.94 5.53 6.09
CA THR A 208 -17.00 5.59 7.12
C THR A 208 -17.65 6.97 7.24
N GLU A 209 -16.94 8.03 6.92
CA GLU A 209 -17.43 9.40 7.07
C GLU A 209 -18.03 9.96 5.77
N THR A 210 -19.07 10.77 5.89
CA THR A 210 -19.70 11.45 4.74
C THR A 210 -18.75 12.45 4.08
N ALA A 211 -17.90 13.11 4.88
CA ALA A 211 -16.92 14.09 4.42
C ALA A 211 -15.79 13.49 3.57
N GLY A 212 -15.58 12.17 3.63
CA GLY A 212 -14.57 11.48 2.83
C GLY A 212 -15.07 10.94 1.50
N ARG A 213 -16.37 11.10 1.19
CA ARG A 213 -16.99 10.58 -0.03
C ARG A 213 -16.73 11.49 -1.23
N ASN A 214 -16.36 10.88 -2.34
CA ASN A 214 -16.14 11.51 -3.66
C ASN A 214 -15.10 12.62 -3.63
N GLU A 215 -14.03 12.41 -2.86
CA GLU A 215 -12.98 13.39 -2.65
C GLU A 215 -11.59 12.74 -2.78
N ALA A 216 -10.64 13.52 -3.30
CA ALA A 216 -9.23 13.20 -3.24
C ALA A 216 -8.59 13.89 -2.03
N PHE A 217 -7.74 13.17 -1.30
CA PHE A 217 -7.04 13.64 -0.12
C PHE A 217 -5.55 13.33 -0.23
N ASN A 218 -4.73 14.28 0.16
CA ASN A 218 -3.36 14.05 0.53
C ASN A 218 -3.29 13.29 1.86
N ILE A 219 -2.20 12.54 2.05
CA ILE A 219 -1.97 11.79 3.30
C ILE A 219 -0.50 11.67 3.64
N VAL A 220 -0.14 12.30 4.75
CA VAL A 220 1.18 12.22 5.37
C VAL A 220 1.03 12.11 6.89
N ASN A 221 2.12 11.79 7.57
CA ASN A 221 2.21 11.61 9.01
C ASN A 221 1.76 12.85 9.79
N GLY A 222 1.94 14.03 9.20
CA GLY A 222 1.50 15.32 9.73
C GLY A 222 2.59 16.09 10.46
N ASP A 223 3.82 15.54 10.55
CA ASP A 223 5.06 16.23 10.91
C ASP A 223 5.95 16.44 9.68
N VAL A 224 6.97 17.28 9.83
CA VAL A 224 8.03 17.50 8.84
C VAL A 224 9.38 17.36 9.52
N PHE A 225 10.38 16.92 8.77
CA PHE A 225 11.76 16.80 9.26
C PHE A 225 12.77 17.14 8.17
N ARG A 226 14.05 17.12 8.53
CA ARG A 226 15.17 17.21 7.58
C ARG A 226 15.97 15.92 7.65
N TRP A 227 16.42 15.38 6.53
CA TRP A 227 17.21 14.14 6.52
C TRP A 227 18.49 14.25 7.34
N ARG A 228 19.11 15.44 7.42
CA ARG A 228 20.25 15.69 8.32
C ARG A 228 19.99 15.47 9.81
N TRP A 229 18.73 15.55 10.22
CA TRP A 229 18.28 15.26 11.59
C TRP A 229 17.84 13.80 11.73
N MET A 230 17.17 13.24 10.72
CA MET A 230 16.61 11.89 10.74
C MET A 230 17.67 10.81 10.52
N TRP A 231 18.60 10.98 9.57
CA TRP A 231 19.60 9.97 9.21
C TRP A 231 20.43 9.43 10.40
N PRO A 232 21.03 10.27 11.26
CA PRO A 232 21.74 9.76 12.44
C PRO A 232 20.81 9.08 13.45
N ARG A 233 19.52 9.39 13.47
CA ARG A 233 18.54 8.71 14.33
C ARG A 233 18.17 7.34 13.79
N LEU A 234 18.00 7.21 12.47
CA LEU A 234 17.79 5.90 11.86
C LEU A 234 19.00 5.00 12.09
N ALA A 235 20.20 5.56 11.97
CA ALA A 235 21.44 4.86 12.31
C ALA A 235 21.45 4.35 13.76
N ASP A 236 21.11 5.20 14.73
CA ASP A 236 21.00 4.82 16.15
C ASP A 236 19.93 3.73 16.37
N LEU A 237 18.74 3.91 15.79
CA LEU A 237 17.65 2.92 15.85
C LEU A 237 18.05 1.57 15.25
N LEU A 238 18.95 1.55 14.26
CA LEU A 238 19.49 0.35 13.61
C LEU A 238 20.80 -0.15 14.26
N GLY A 239 21.29 0.56 15.28
CA GLY A 239 22.52 0.25 16.01
C GLY A 239 23.79 0.38 15.18
N VAL A 240 23.81 1.28 14.19
CA VAL A 240 25.01 1.61 13.40
C VAL A 240 25.96 2.45 14.27
N PRO A 241 27.25 2.09 14.40
CA PRO A 241 28.23 2.90 15.12
C PRO A 241 28.32 4.33 14.58
N ALA A 242 28.45 5.32 15.47
CA ALA A 242 28.39 6.74 15.11
C ALA A 242 29.48 7.15 14.11
N GLU A 243 30.65 6.52 14.17
CA GLU A 243 31.79 6.72 13.26
C GLU A 243 31.52 6.23 11.83
N GLN A 244 30.58 5.31 11.63
CA GLN A 244 30.16 4.86 10.30
C GLN A 244 29.10 5.77 9.68
N VAL A 245 28.46 6.65 10.46
CA VAL A 245 27.35 7.49 9.97
C VAL A 245 27.88 8.70 9.19
N ILE A 246 27.69 8.68 7.87
CA ILE A 246 28.14 9.76 7.00
C ILE A 246 26.93 10.51 6.43
N GLY A 247 26.79 11.78 6.76
CA GLY A 247 25.78 12.66 6.17
C GLY A 247 26.09 13.02 4.71
N PHE A 248 25.30 13.93 4.12
CA PHE A 248 25.62 14.47 2.79
C PHE A 248 26.98 15.19 2.79
N GLU A 249 27.74 15.03 1.71
CA GLU A 249 29.04 15.68 1.51
C GLU A 249 29.03 16.62 0.30
N LYS A 250 29.71 16.25 -0.80
CA LYS A 250 29.86 17.10 -1.99
C LYS A 250 28.92 16.73 -3.13
N ARG A 251 28.49 15.46 -3.20
CA ARG A 251 27.65 14.90 -4.26
C ARG A 251 26.80 13.76 -3.72
N ALA A 252 25.70 13.48 -4.41
CA ALA A 252 24.90 12.29 -4.15
C ALA A 252 25.75 11.01 -4.29
N ARG A 253 25.44 10.00 -3.47
CA ARG A 253 26.09 8.69 -3.43
C ARG A 253 25.00 7.62 -3.53
N PRO A 254 24.44 7.33 -4.70
CA PRO A 254 23.32 6.40 -4.82
C PRO A 254 23.60 5.04 -4.15
N LEU A 255 22.63 4.51 -3.40
CA LEU A 255 22.68 3.18 -2.78
C LEU A 255 22.94 2.08 -3.79
N GLU A 256 22.42 2.19 -5.01
CA GLU A 256 22.68 1.20 -6.05
C GLU A 256 24.17 1.07 -6.34
N VAL A 257 24.90 2.19 -6.32
CA VAL A 257 26.37 2.20 -6.46
C VAL A 257 27.06 1.79 -5.16
N GLN A 258 26.61 2.31 -4.01
CA GLN A 258 27.22 1.99 -2.72
C GLN A 258 27.17 0.47 -2.43
N MET A 259 26.05 -0.19 -2.75
CA MET A 259 25.78 -1.57 -2.35
C MET A 259 26.11 -2.60 -3.43
N ALA A 260 26.37 -2.18 -4.68
CA ALA A 260 26.57 -3.08 -5.83
C ALA A 260 27.56 -4.22 -5.55
N GLU A 261 28.71 -3.91 -4.95
CA GLU A 261 29.75 -4.90 -4.65
C GLU A 261 29.47 -5.69 -3.38
N HIS A 262 28.46 -5.34 -2.59
CA HIS A 262 28.21 -5.93 -1.27
C HIS A 262 26.96 -6.80 -1.20
N VAL A 263 26.03 -6.68 -2.16
CA VAL A 263 24.78 -7.46 -2.18
C VAL A 263 25.00 -8.97 -2.08
N HIS A 264 26.11 -9.47 -2.62
CA HIS A 264 26.44 -10.90 -2.65
C HIS A 264 26.76 -11.50 -1.27
N HIS A 265 27.02 -10.67 -0.25
CA HIS A 265 27.24 -11.13 1.13
C HIS A 265 25.94 -11.47 1.87
N TRP A 266 24.79 -10.96 1.41
CA TRP A 266 23.53 -11.08 2.14
C TRP A 266 23.09 -12.51 2.46
N PRO A 267 23.20 -13.51 1.56
CA PRO A 267 22.81 -14.88 1.90
C PRO A 267 23.59 -15.48 3.07
N ALA A 268 24.88 -15.13 3.21
CA ALA A 268 25.70 -15.56 4.34
C ALA A 268 25.26 -14.87 5.64
N ILE A 269 25.03 -13.56 5.59
CA ILE A 269 24.49 -12.76 6.70
C ILE A 269 23.14 -13.32 7.17
N ALA A 270 22.23 -13.59 6.23
CA ALA A 270 20.93 -14.17 6.52
C ALA A 270 21.04 -15.53 7.22
N THR A 271 22.01 -16.36 6.81
CA THR A 271 22.28 -17.64 7.47
C THR A 271 22.82 -17.44 8.89
N GLU A 272 23.77 -16.53 9.08
CA GLU A 272 24.41 -16.26 10.37
C GLU A 272 23.42 -15.76 11.42
N TYR A 273 22.56 -14.80 11.05
CA TYR A 273 21.57 -14.23 11.96
C TYR A 273 20.23 -14.97 11.96
N GLY A 274 20.07 -16.04 11.17
CA GLY A 274 18.84 -16.82 11.09
C GLY A 274 17.64 -16.04 10.55
N LEU A 275 17.88 -15.17 9.56
CA LEU A 275 16.89 -14.33 8.90
C LEU A 275 15.98 -15.16 7.98
N VAL A 276 14.74 -14.69 7.80
CA VAL A 276 13.71 -15.43 7.04
C VAL A 276 13.80 -15.24 5.53
N GLU A 277 14.53 -14.23 5.05
CA GLU A 277 14.65 -13.89 3.63
C GLU A 277 16.13 -13.69 3.25
N SER A 278 16.64 -14.58 2.41
CA SER A 278 18.03 -14.57 1.93
C SER A 278 18.19 -13.91 0.55
N ASP A 279 17.10 -13.61 -0.15
CA ASP A 279 17.13 -12.89 -1.41
C ASP A 279 17.00 -11.38 -1.15
N ILE A 280 18.13 -10.69 -1.21
CA ILE A 280 18.21 -9.24 -0.98
C ILE A 280 17.37 -8.43 -1.97
N SER A 281 17.12 -8.94 -3.18
CA SER A 281 16.30 -8.25 -4.19
C SER A 281 14.82 -8.15 -3.79
N ARG A 282 14.37 -9.00 -2.85
CA ARG A 282 13.03 -8.96 -2.25
C ARG A 282 12.96 -8.01 -1.05
N LEU A 283 14.10 -7.56 -0.52
CA LEU A 283 14.19 -6.71 0.67
C LEU A 283 14.49 -5.25 0.31
N ALA A 284 15.41 -5.04 -0.63
CA ALA A 284 15.96 -3.73 -0.92
C ALA A 284 15.66 -3.27 -2.35
N SER A 285 15.04 -2.09 -2.45
CA SER A 285 14.79 -1.37 -3.69
C SER A 285 15.72 -0.16 -3.77
N TRP A 286 17.00 -0.38 -4.10
CA TRP A 286 18.04 0.66 -4.12
C TRP A 286 17.67 1.84 -5.02
N TRP A 287 17.35 1.55 -6.28
CA TRP A 287 16.97 2.53 -7.30
C TRP A 287 15.81 3.43 -6.84
N HIS A 288 14.84 2.87 -6.11
CA HIS A 288 13.66 3.60 -5.64
C HIS A 288 14.04 4.59 -4.54
N THR A 289 14.81 4.12 -3.56
CA THR A 289 15.30 4.98 -2.47
C THR A 289 16.21 6.09 -3.02
N ASP A 290 17.02 5.79 -4.02
CA ASP A 290 17.85 6.76 -4.73
C ASP A 290 17.01 7.78 -5.53
N ALA A 291 15.95 7.33 -6.21
CA ALA A 291 15.03 8.23 -6.90
C ALA A 291 14.28 9.15 -5.92
N ASP A 292 13.89 8.64 -4.75
CA ASP A 292 13.21 9.43 -3.73
C ASP A 292 14.14 10.46 -3.07
N LEU A 293 15.31 10.02 -2.60
CA LEU A 293 16.27 10.85 -1.87
C LEU A 293 17.17 11.69 -2.80
N GLY A 294 17.18 11.37 -4.10
CA GLY A 294 17.96 12.08 -5.12
C GLY A 294 17.27 13.32 -5.69
N ARG A 295 16.02 13.61 -5.31
CA ARG A 295 15.29 14.79 -5.80
C ARG A 295 16.03 16.09 -5.51
N GLU A 296 16.04 17.02 -6.45
CA GLU A 296 16.68 18.34 -6.29
C GLU A 296 15.69 19.42 -5.80
N MET A 297 14.71 19.04 -4.96
CA MET A 297 13.68 19.93 -4.40
C MET A 297 13.30 19.54 -2.96
N GLU A 298 12.65 20.45 -2.22
CA GLU A 298 11.86 20.12 -1.03
C GLU A 298 10.54 19.46 -1.45
N VAL A 299 10.07 18.47 -0.70
CA VAL A 299 8.83 17.74 -1.01
C VAL A 299 7.99 17.67 0.25
N VAL A 300 6.94 18.49 0.29
CA VAL A 300 6.01 18.58 1.41
C VAL A 300 4.57 18.68 0.90
N THR A 301 3.63 18.24 1.72
CA THR A 301 2.24 18.00 1.36
C THR A 301 1.32 18.69 2.35
N ASP A 302 0.29 19.37 1.85
CA ASP A 302 -0.73 19.97 2.71
C ASP A 302 -1.71 18.89 3.22
N MET A 303 -2.04 18.98 4.51
CA MET A 303 -3.06 18.14 5.16
C MET A 303 -4.30 18.96 5.58
N GLY A 304 -4.39 20.22 5.16
CA GLY A 304 -5.44 21.16 5.53
C GLY A 304 -6.82 20.66 5.15
N LYS A 305 -6.97 20.13 3.92
CA LYS A 305 -8.23 19.55 3.43
C LYS A 305 -8.70 18.40 4.31
N SER A 306 -7.85 17.39 4.52
CA SER A 306 -8.13 16.23 5.39
C SER A 306 -8.51 16.65 6.80
N ARG A 307 -7.76 17.59 7.40
CA ARG A 307 -8.01 18.09 8.76
C ARG A 307 -9.32 18.87 8.87
N ALA A 308 -9.63 19.71 7.88
CA ALA A 308 -10.89 20.45 7.82
C ALA A 308 -12.10 19.52 7.66
N ALA A 309 -11.92 18.39 6.96
CA ALA A 309 -12.92 17.34 6.81
C ALA A 309 -13.08 16.45 8.07
N GLY A 310 -12.24 16.61 9.09
CA GLY A 310 -12.33 15.89 10.37
C GLY A 310 -11.35 14.72 10.52
N PHE A 311 -10.45 14.48 9.57
CA PHE A 311 -9.36 13.50 9.72
C PHE A 311 -8.21 14.11 10.54
N LEU A 312 -8.08 13.69 11.80
CA LEU A 312 -7.12 14.24 12.76
C LEU A 312 -6.02 13.26 13.18
N SER A 313 -5.99 12.07 12.60
CA SER A 313 -4.91 11.11 12.86
C SER A 313 -3.56 11.70 12.48
N PHE A 314 -2.56 11.37 13.29
CA PHE A 314 -1.19 11.82 13.16
C PHE A 314 -0.25 10.68 13.57
N ARG A 315 0.96 10.68 13.00
CA ARG A 315 2.08 9.82 13.41
C ARG A 315 3.32 10.68 13.49
N ARG A 316 4.18 10.46 14.48
CA ARG A 316 5.53 11.01 14.43
C ARG A 316 6.37 10.14 13.52
N THR A 317 7.06 10.73 12.56
CA THR A 317 7.81 9.96 11.56
C THR A 317 8.99 9.21 12.19
N ASP A 318 9.65 9.77 13.21
CA ASP A 318 10.74 9.09 13.93
C ASP A 318 10.25 7.83 14.67
N GLN A 319 9.08 7.89 15.30
CA GLN A 319 8.45 6.75 15.96
C GLN A 319 7.96 5.70 14.95
N ALA A 320 7.38 6.12 13.82
CA ALA A 320 6.96 5.20 12.77
C ALA A 320 8.13 4.38 12.20
N PHE A 321 9.31 4.99 12.02
CA PHE A 321 10.53 4.25 11.68
C PHE A 321 10.97 3.28 12.77
N ALA A 322 10.96 3.71 14.05
CA ALA A 322 11.33 2.86 15.17
C ALA A 322 10.45 1.61 15.26
N GLU A 323 9.13 1.79 15.22
CA GLU A 323 8.15 0.69 15.23
C GLU A 323 8.31 -0.23 14.01
N LEU A 324 8.60 0.34 12.83
CA LEU A 324 8.84 -0.44 11.62
C LEU A 324 10.09 -1.30 11.74
N PHE A 325 11.20 -0.76 12.27
CA PHE A 325 12.43 -1.52 12.46
C PHE A 325 12.30 -2.60 13.53
N ASP A 326 11.60 -2.32 14.63
CA ASP A 326 11.30 -3.32 15.65
C ASP A 326 10.46 -4.46 15.08
N ARG A 327 9.50 -4.15 14.20
CA ARG A 327 8.75 -5.18 13.48
C ARG A 327 9.64 -6.00 12.55
N TYR A 328 10.53 -5.37 11.78
CA TYR A 328 11.47 -6.11 10.92
C TYR A 328 12.39 -7.05 11.70
N ARG A 329 12.83 -6.68 12.90
CA ARG A 329 13.57 -7.57 13.80
C ARG A 329 12.72 -8.72 14.31
N ALA A 330 11.50 -8.42 14.77
CA ALA A 330 10.57 -9.43 15.27
C ALA A 330 10.25 -10.49 14.20
N ASP A 331 10.10 -10.04 12.94
CA ASP A 331 9.84 -10.89 11.78
C ASP A 331 11.13 -11.50 11.18
N ARG A 332 12.30 -11.22 11.78
CA ARG A 332 13.64 -11.69 11.37
C ARG A 332 14.00 -11.36 9.92
N LEU A 333 13.61 -10.18 9.45
CA LEU A 333 14.00 -9.64 8.15
C LEU A 333 15.35 -8.92 8.22
N ILE A 334 15.71 -8.42 9.40
CA ILE A 334 17.01 -7.88 9.76
C ILE A 334 17.42 -8.45 11.14
N PRO A 335 18.72 -8.42 11.50
CA PRO A 335 19.21 -8.95 12.78
C PRO A 335 18.66 -8.27 14.04
#